data_AF-A0A7C3YR61-F1
#
_entry.id   AF-A0A7C3YR61-F1
#
_cell.length_a   1.000
_cell.length_b   1.000
_cell.length_c   1.000
_cell.angle_alpha   90.00
_cell.angle_beta   90.00
_cell.angle_gamma   90.00
#
_symmetry.space_group_name_H-M   'P 1'
#
loop_
_entity.id
_entity.type
_entity.pdbx_description
1 polymer ?
#
loop_
_entity_poly.entity_id
_entity_poly.type
_entity_poly.pdbx_seq_one_letter_code
_entity_poly.pdbx_strand_id
1 'polypeptide(L)' 'MVSKVKEKGLELFKEGRVKKELETSRRIHFSVVGETETHFVIYDKQTKKFDCDCMYMTLHRKMCSHALAAKYFLEKSKG' A
#
# COMPACT_ATOMS: atom_id res chain seq x y z
N MET A 1 2.06 -2.47 21.75
CA MET A 1 2.95 -1.69 20.84
C MET A 1 2.53 -1.95 19.41
N VAL A 2 2.01 -0.93 18.72
CA VAL A 2 1.75 -1.00 17.28
C VAL A 2 3.10 -0.84 16.58
N SER A 3 3.39 -1.63 15.54
CA SER A 3 4.66 -1.53 14.81
C SER A 3 4.72 -0.18 14.08
N LYS A 4 5.85 0.55 14.14
CA LYS A 4 6.06 1.85 13.46
C LYS A 4 5.62 1.85 11.98
N VAL A 5 5.76 0.72 11.29
CA VAL A 5 5.32 0.52 9.89
C VAL A 5 3.79 0.66 9.73
N LYS A 6 3.01 0.17 10.69
CA LYS A 6 1.55 0.29 10.71
C LYS A 6 1.10 1.72 10.97
N GLU A 7 1.75 2.39 11.93
CA GLU A 7 1.46 3.80 12.25
C GLU A 7 1.68 4.68 11.02
N LYS A 8 2.85 4.55 10.37
CA LYS A 8 3.16 5.27 9.13
C LYS A 8 2.20 4.92 7.99
N GLY A 9 1.85 3.65 7.82
CA GLY A 9 0.87 3.26 6.79
C GLY A 9 -0.51 3.88 7.01
N LEU A 10 -0.93 4.00 8.28
CA LEU A 10 -2.19 4.65 8.62
C LEU A 10 -2.14 6.16 8.40
N GLU A 11 -1.01 6.79 8.73
CA GLU A 11 -0.77 8.22 8.48
C GLU A 11 -0.87 8.55 6.99
N LEU A 12 -0.10 7.86 6.15
CA LEU A 12 -0.12 8.02 4.68
C LEU A 12 -1.54 7.88 4.11
N PHE A 13 -2.31 6.93 4.63
CA PHE A 13 -3.70 6.75 4.25
C PHE A 13 -4.60 7.92 4.69
N LYS A 14 -4.50 8.37 5.95
CA LYS A 14 -5.29 9.47 6.49
C LYS A 14 -4.99 10.80 5.80
N GLU A 15 -3.75 11.01 5.41
CA GLU A 15 -3.31 12.18 4.63
C GLU A 15 -3.75 12.13 3.16
N GLY A 16 -4.42 11.05 2.72
CA GLY A 16 -4.89 10.91 1.34
C GLY A 16 -3.76 10.70 0.32
N ARG A 17 -2.58 10.24 0.76
CA ARG A 17 -1.42 10.01 -0.12
C ARG A 17 -1.51 8.73 -0.96
N VAL A 18 -2.64 8.03 -0.91
CA VAL A 18 -2.89 6.79 -1.65
C VAL A 18 -3.89 7.08 -2.77
N LYS A 19 -3.51 6.74 -4.00
CA LYS A 19 -4.38 6.86 -5.16
C LYS A 19 -4.48 5.51 -5.88
N LYS A 20 -5.69 5.10 -6.20
CA LYS A 20 -5.95 3.93 -7.06
C LYS A 20 -5.80 4.37 -8.51
N GLU A 21 -4.80 3.84 -9.20
CA GLU A 21 -4.48 4.22 -10.58
C GLU A 21 -5.25 3.36 -11.58
N LEU A 22 -5.20 2.04 -11.42
CA LEU A 22 -5.83 1.09 -12.33
C LEU A 22 -6.37 -0.09 -11.54
N GLU A 23 -7.59 -0.50 -11.88
CA GLU A 23 -8.16 -1.74 -11.38
C GLU A 23 -8.50 -2.66 -12.56
N THR A 24 -7.96 -3.88 -12.50
CA THR A 24 -8.24 -4.95 -13.47
C THR A 24 -9.01 -6.07 -12.78
N SER A 25 -9.41 -7.08 -13.56
CA SER A 25 -10.02 -8.31 -13.03
C SER A 25 -9.11 -9.04 -12.03
N ARG A 26 -7.78 -8.98 -12.23
CA ARG A 26 -6.79 -9.69 -11.40
C ARG A 26 -6.07 -8.83 -10.37
N ARG A 27 -5.77 -7.57 -10.70
CA ARG A 27 -4.87 -6.72 -9.91
C ARG A 27 -5.41 -5.31 -9.72
N ILE A 28 -5.05 -4.69 -8.61
CA ILE A 28 -5.27 -3.26 -8.36
C ILE A 28 -3.91 -2.59 -8.22
N HIS A 29 -3.69 -1.53 -8.99
CA HIS A 29 -2.48 -0.73 -8.98
C HIS A 29 -2.76 0.57 -8.21
N PHE A 30 -1.88 0.87 -7.26
CA PHE A 30 -1.92 2.07 -6.46
C PHE A 30 -0.62 2.85 -6.63
N SER A 31 -0.71 4.16 -6.57
CA SER A 31 0.41 5.05 -6.29
C SER A 31 0.28 5.56 -4.86
N VAL A 32 1.39 5.56 -4.12
CA VAL A 32 1.48 6.02 -2.74
C VAL A 32 2.60 7.03 -2.64
N VAL A 33 2.24 8.29 -2.38
CA VAL A 33 3.21 9.37 -2.21
C VAL A 33 3.90 9.19 -0.85
N GLY A 34 5.18 8.85 -0.87
CA GLY A 34 6.03 8.75 0.32
C GLY A 34 6.49 10.12 0.80
N GLU A 35 7.60 10.15 1.54
CA GLU A 35 8.21 11.41 1.99
C GLU A 35 9.07 12.06 0.90
N THR A 36 9.82 11.24 0.15
CA THR A 36 10.77 11.70 -0.88
C THR A 36 10.31 11.38 -2.29
N GLU A 37 9.61 10.25 -2.48
CA GLU A 37 9.25 9.71 -3.78
C GLU A 37 7.89 9.03 -3.76
N THR A 38 7.33 8.78 -4.94
CA THR A 38 6.08 8.01 -5.09
C THR A 38 6.42 6.55 -5.33
N HIS A 39 5.80 5.67 -4.55
CA HIS A 39 5.91 4.23 -4.71
C HIS A 39 4.64 3.64 -5.33
N PHE A 40 4.81 2.65 -6.17
CA PHE A 40 3.77 1.83 -6.74
C PHE A 40 3.52 0.60 -5.88
N VAL A 41 2.25 0.33 -5.63
CA VAL A 41 1.79 -0.84 -4.90
C VAL A 41 0.82 -1.60 -5.78
N ILE A 42 1.02 -2.90 -5.89
CA ILE A 42 0.15 -3.81 -6.62
C ILE A 42 -0.52 -4.74 -5.61
N TYR A 43 -1.85 -4.79 -5.62
CA TYR A 43 -2.62 -5.80 -4.94
C TYR A 43 -3.10 -6.86 -5.94
N ASP A 44 -2.68 -8.11 -5.76
CA ASP A 44 -3.16 -9.23 -6.56
C ASP A 44 -4.40 -9.85 -5.87
N LYS A 45 -5.56 -9.75 -6.54
CA LYS A 45 -6.86 -10.18 -6.01
C LYS A 45 -6.96 -11.70 -5.83
N GLN A 46 -6.21 -12.48 -6.62
CA GLN A 46 -6.23 -13.95 -6.54
C GLN A 46 -5.46 -14.43 -5.30
N THR A 47 -4.24 -13.92 -5.13
CA THR A 47 -3.36 -14.32 -4.01
C THR A 47 -3.63 -13.53 -2.74
N LYS A 48 -4.40 -12.43 -2.82
CA LYS A 48 -4.67 -11.47 -1.74
C LYS A 48 -3.37 -10.88 -1.14
N LYS A 49 -2.35 -10.70 -1.98
CA LYS A 49 -1.04 -10.16 -1.58
C LYS A 49 -0.83 -8.76 -2.13
N PHE A 50 -0.12 -7.96 -1.33
CA PHE A 50 0.39 -6.66 -1.75
C PHE A 50 1.87 -6.81 -2.08
N ASP A 51 2.27 -6.14 -3.15
CA ASP A 51 3.65 -6.01 -3.60
C ASP A 51 3.94 -4.51 -3.81
N CYS A 52 5.13 -4.05 -3.45
CA CYS A 52 5.51 -2.64 -3.51
C CYS A 52 6.96 -2.54 -3.96
N ASP A 53 7.28 -1.60 -4.85
CA ASP A 53 8.64 -1.43 -5.37
C ASP A 53 9.65 -0.95 -4.32
N CYS A 54 9.19 -0.49 -3.15
CA CYS A 54 10.08 0.11 -2.16
C CYS A 54 11.13 -0.89 -1.66
N MET A 55 12.34 -0.39 -1.40
CA MET A 55 13.49 -1.19 -0.97
C MET A 55 13.19 -2.05 0.28
N TYR A 56 12.39 -1.55 1.22
CA TYR A 56 12.03 -2.29 2.43
C TYR A 56 11.33 -3.62 2.10
N MET A 57 10.35 -3.60 1.21
CA MET A 57 9.63 -4.82 0.84
C MET A 57 10.52 -5.75 0.01
N THR A 58 11.32 -5.21 -0.92
CA THR A 58 12.26 -6.01 -1.72
C THR A 58 13.28 -6.74 -0.86
N LEU A 59 13.87 -6.06 0.13
CA LEU A 59 14.90 -6.65 1.01
C LEU A 59 14.32 -7.59 2.06
N HIS A 60 13.21 -7.21 2.70
CA HIS A 60 12.70 -7.95 3.86
C HIS A 60 11.53 -8.89 3.53
N ARG A 61 10.94 -8.78 2.33
CA ARG A 61 9.73 -9.51 1.89
C ARG A 61 8.58 -9.43 2.90
N LYS A 62 8.48 -8.29 3.58
CA LYS A 62 7.47 -7.96 4.59
C LYS A 62 6.64 -6.76 4.14
N MET A 63 5.43 -6.65 4.68
CA MET A 63 4.56 -5.49 4.47
C MET A 63 5.26 -4.20 4.88
N CYS A 64 5.41 -3.27 3.93
CA CYS A 64 5.87 -1.91 4.16
C CYS A 64 4.69 -0.97 4.50
N SER A 65 5.00 0.27 4.88
CA SER A 65 3.98 1.29 5.17
C SER A 65 3.12 1.61 3.95
N HIS A 66 3.70 1.64 2.73
CA HIS A 66 2.96 1.92 1.50
C HIS A 66 1.92 0.84 1.18
N ALA A 67 2.31 -0.43 1.30
CA ALA A 67 1.41 -1.56 1.12
C ALA A 67 0.29 -1.57 2.16
N LEU A 68 0.59 -1.20 3.41
CA LEU A 68 -0.43 -1.04 4.45
C LEU A 68 -1.39 0.12 4.16
N ALA A 69 -0.87 1.25 3.68
CA ALA A 69 -1.70 2.40 3.28
C ALA A 69 -2.68 2.01 2.16
N ALA A 70 -2.20 1.31 1.13
CA ALA A 70 -3.03 0.75 0.06
C ALA A 70 -4.06 -0.26 0.58
N LYS A 71 -3.69 -1.08 1.57
CA LYS A 71 -4.62 -2.00 2.22
C LYS A 71 -5.74 -1.24 2.94
N TYR A 72 -5.41 -0.23 3.73
CA TYR A 72 -6.42 0.59 4.43
C TYR A 72 -7.36 1.30 3.46
N PHE A 73 -6.82 1.79 2.34
CA PHE A 73 -7.63 2.35 1.26
C PHE A 73 -8.63 1.34 0.72
N LEU A 74 -8.19 0.11 0.41
CA LEU A 74 -9.05 -0.95 -0.10
C LEU A 74 -10.11 -1.40 0.93
N GLU A 75 -9.77 -1.41 2.22
CA GLU A 75 -10.70 -1.75 3.30
C GLU A 75 -11.78 -0.67 3.48
N LYS A 76 -11.42 0.62 3.42
CA LYS A 76 -12.39 1.73 3.51
C LYS A 76 -13.36 1.74 2.33
N SER A 77 -12.91 1.43 1.11
CA SER A 77 -13.78 1.40 -0.08
C SER A 77 -14.83 0.27 -0.07
N LYS A 78 -14.78 -0.65 0.92
CA LYS A 78 -15.77 -1.73 1.08
C LYS A 78 -16.85 -1.42 2.12
N GLY A 79 -16.73 -0.31 2.84
CA GLY A 79 -17.68 0.15 3.85
C GLY A 79 -18.54 1.29 3.37
#